data_AF-A0A2E7VYS8-F1
#
_entry.id   AF-A0A2E7VYS8-F1
#
_cell.length_a   1.000
_cell.length_b   1.000
_cell.length_c   1.000
_cell.angle_alpha   90.00
_cell.angle_beta   90.00
_cell.angle_gamma   90.00
#
_symmetry.space_group_name_H-M   'P 1'
#
loop_
_entity.id
_entity.type
_entity.pdbx_description
1 polymer ?
#
loop_
_entity_poly.entity_id
_entity_poly.type
_entity_poly.pdbx_seq_one_letter_code
_entity_poly.pdbx_strand_id
1 'polypeptide(L)'
;MNKSNGLTVNCEAVIDDAIVSRGEDFQDMIEGMESSDMIVEQDDATTRFHEYGLSLDWQEIKEGELPYLKYLISWGGPSEEIRFYPKTFNMQYGICTLGKIEFVYKDWFDNARRDITHLDWAVWLRDYFQETFPFETLYTN
;
A
#
# COMPACT_ATOMS: atom_id res chain seq x y z
N MET A 1 27.36 5.76 -35.62
CA MET A 1 27.19 6.39 -34.29
C MET A 1 25.74 6.81 -34.16
N ASN A 2 24.90 5.98 -33.54
CA ASN A 2 23.57 6.40 -33.10
C ASN A 2 23.65 6.57 -31.58
N LYS A 3 23.56 7.82 -31.11
CA LYS A 3 23.26 8.09 -29.70
C LYS A 3 21.77 7.81 -29.54
N SER A 4 21.42 6.64 -28.99
CA SER A 4 20.10 6.45 -28.41
C SER A 4 19.95 7.46 -27.29
N ASN A 5 18.94 8.32 -27.36
CA ASN A 5 18.57 9.25 -26.28
C ASN A 5 18.19 8.43 -25.04
N GLY A 6 19.18 8.17 -24.18
CA GLY A 6 18.97 7.58 -22.87
C GLY A 6 18.40 8.63 -21.92
N LEU A 7 17.08 8.77 -21.92
CA LEU A 7 16.40 9.23 -20.71
C LEU A 7 16.54 8.08 -19.71
N THR A 8 17.43 8.23 -18.73
CA THR A 8 17.35 7.45 -17.50
C THR A 8 15.99 7.75 -16.88
N VAL A 9 15.05 6.82 -17.04
CA VAL A 9 13.76 6.87 -16.36
C VAL A 9 14.04 6.68 -14.87
N ASN A 10 13.74 7.70 -14.06
CA ASN A 10 13.90 7.67 -12.61
C ASN A 10 12.53 7.42 -11.96
N CYS A 11 12.51 7.09 -10.66
CA CYS A 11 11.28 6.76 -9.95
C CYS A 11 10.25 7.90 -10.02
N GLU A 12 10.71 9.15 -9.99
CA GLU A 12 9.85 10.33 -10.10
C GLU A 12 9.12 10.42 -11.44
N ALA A 13 9.69 9.89 -12.51
CA ALA A 13 9.07 9.90 -13.84
C ALA A 13 7.98 8.83 -14.03
N VAL A 14 7.96 7.78 -13.19
CA VAL A 14 7.07 6.61 -13.37
C VAL A 14 6.06 6.42 -12.24
N ILE A 15 6.25 7.09 -11.10
CA ILE A 15 5.42 6.88 -9.92
C ILE A 15 3.93 7.16 -10.19
N ASP A 16 3.61 8.16 -11.00
CA ASP A 16 2.22 8.50 -11.28
C ASP A 16 1.55 7.41 -12.14
N ASP A 17 2.26 6.82 -13.12
CA ASP A 17 1.77 5.68 -13.89
C ASP A 17 1.63 4.41 -13.03
N ALA A 18 2.56 4.19 -12.10
CA ALA A 18 2.49 3.07 -11.15
C ALA A 18 1.27 3.20 -10.21
N ILE A 19 0.97 4.43 -9.74
CA ILE A 19 -0.21 4.71 -8.93
C ILE A 19 -1.50 4.41 -9.70
N VAL A 20 -1.57 4.77 -10.98
CA VAL A 20 -2.73 4.46 -11.84
C VAL A 20 -2.87 2.95 -11.98
N SER A 21 -1.80 2.25 -12.37
CA SER A 21 -1.85 0.80 -12.57
C SER A 21 -2.25 0.05 -11.29
N ARG A 22 -1.74 0.45 -10.12
CA ARG A 22 -2.16 -0.14 -8.84
C ARG A 22 -3.60 0.21 -8.48
N GLY A 23 -4.03 1.43 -8.79
CA GLY A 23 -5.41 1.85 -8.60
C GLY A 23 -6.38 0.97 -9.38
N GLU A 24 -6.07 0.66 -10.64
CA GLU A 24 -6.85 -0.25 -11.49
C GLU A 24 -6.91 -1.66 -10.87
N ASP A 25 -5.75 -2.21 -10.46
CA ASP A 25 -5.69 -3.53 -9.82
C ASP A 25 -6.58 -3.60 -8.55
N PHE A 26 -6.53 -2.57 -7.69
CA PHE A 26 -7.36 -2.52 -6.49
C PHE A 26 -8.83 -2.27 -6.77
N GLN A 27 -9.18 -1.45 -7.76
CA GLN A 27 -10.57 -1.24 -8.15
C GLN A 27 -11.22 -2.55 -8.61
N ASP A 28 -10.52 -3.34 -9.44
CA ASP A 28 -11.00 -4.66 -9.87
C ASP A 28 -11.23 -5.60 -8.68
N MET A 29 -10.33 -5.58 -7.68
CA MET A 29 -10.46 -6.38 -6.46
C MET A 29 -11.64 -5.92 -5.59
N ILE A 30 -11.80 -4.61 -5.41
CA ILE A 30 -12.91 -4.01 -4.65
C ILE A 30 -14.25 -4.40 -5.25
N GLU A 31 -14.40 -4.21 -6.57
CA GLU A 31 -15.62 -4.59 -7.30
C GLU A 31 -15.92 -6.08 -7.15
N GLY A 32 -14.91 -6.94 -7.18
CA GLY A 32 -15.05 -8.38 -6.95
C GLY A 32 -15.47 -8.74 -5.51
N MET A 33 -14.96 -8.02 -4.51
CA MET A 33 -15.24 -8.28 -3.10
C MET A 33 -16.61 -7.72 -2.65
N GLU A 34 -17.04 -6.58 -3.20
CA GLU A 34 -18.29 -5.89 -2.85
C GLU A 34 -19.50 -6.33 -3.70
N SER A 35 -19.28 -7.03 -4.82
CA SER A 35 -20.33 -7.57 -5.67
C SER A 35 -21.15 -8.65 -4.93
N SER A 36 -22.39 -8.33 -4.58
CA SER A 36 -23.35 -9.24 -3.94
C SER A 36 -24.00 -10.25 -4.91
N ASP A 37 -23.89 -10.04 -6.23
CA ASP A 37 -24.75 -10.69 -7.24
C ASP A 37 -24.01 -11.61 -8.23
N MET A 38 -22.71 -11.84 -8.02
CA MET A 38 -21.93 -12.74 -8.87
C MET A 38 -21.50 -13.97 -8.07
N ILE A 39 -21.96 -15.14 -8.51
CA ILE A 39 -21.32 -16.44 -8.24
C ILE A 39 -19.99 -16.52 -9.02
N VAL A 40 -19.22 -15.42 -9.02
CA VAL A 40 -17.78 -15.44 -9.21
C VAL A 40 -17.31 -15.54 -7.77
N GLU A 41 -16.75 -16.70 -7.42
CA GLU A 41 -16.46 -17.06 -6.03
C GLU A 41 -15.82 -15.86 -5.33
N GLN A 42 -16.51 -15.25 -4.35
CA GLN A 42 -15.98 -14.18 -3.49
C GLN A 42 -14.62 -14.61 -2.87
N ASP A 43 -14.40 -15.92 -2.83
CA ASP A 43 -13.17 -16.62 -2.54
C ASP A 43 -12.00 -16.23 -3.47
N ASP A 44 -12.20 -16.07 -4.79
CA ASP A 44 -11.14 -15.73 -5.76
C ASP A 44 -10.66 -14.28 -5.62
N ALA A 45 -11.56 -13.31 -5.50
CA ALA A 45 -11.17 -11.90 -5.32
C ALA A 45 -10.46 -11.67 -3.97
N THR A 46 -10.99 -12.29 -2.90
CA THR A 46 -10.38 -12.22 -1.57
C THR A 46 -9.03 -12.93 -1.54
N THR A 47 -8.94 -14.12 -2.14
CA THR A 47 -7.66 -14.87 -2.26
C THR A 47 -6.64 -14.05 -3.05
N ARG A 48 -7.03 -13.51 -4.20
CA ARG A 48 -6.16 -12.64 -5.01
C ARG A 48 -5.65 -11.46 -4.21
N PHE A 49 -6.49 -10.79 -3.44
CA PHE A 49 -6.08 -9.67 -2.58
C PHE A 49 -5.08 -10.10 -1.50
N HIS A 50 -5.33 -11.23 -0.82
CA HIS A 50 -4.43 -11.77 0.21
C HIS A 50 -3.08 -12.23 -0.34
N GLU A 51 -3.06 -12.73 -1.58
CA GLU A 51 -1.84 -13.13 -2.29
C GLU A 51 -1.15 -11.96 -2.99
N TYR A 52 -1.83 -10.81 -3.15
CA TYR A 52 -1.31 -9.65 -3.90
C TYR A 52 -0.13 -8.97 -3.20
N GLY A 53 -0.18 -8.95 -1.87
CA GLY A 53 0.85 -8.35 -1.03
C GLY A 53 1.95 -9.34 -0.70
N LEU A 54 3.19 -8.84 -0.65
CA LEU A 54 4.32 -9.60 -0.13
C LEU A 54 4.40 -9.54 1.39
N SER A 55 4.08 -8.40 2.00
CA SER A 55 4.07 -8.26 3.47
C SER A 55 3.18 -7.11 3.95
N LEU A 56 2.70 -7.22 5.19
CA LEU A 56 1.97 -6.18 5.91
C LEU A 56 2.53 -6.07 7.33
N ASP A 57 3.32 -5.02 7.59
CA ASP A 57 4.07 -4.92 8.84
C ASP A 57 4.15 -3.46 9.33
N TRP A 58 4.09 -3.27 10.65
CA TRP A 58 4.46 -1.99 11.24
C TRP A 58 5.96 -1.76 11.10
N GLN A 59 6.35 -0.59 10.59
CA GLN A 59 7.75 -0.19 10.60
C GLN A 59 8.15 0.35 11.96
N GLU A 60 9.30 -0.12 12.42
CA GLU A 60 9.89 0.29 13.70
C GLU A 60 10.09 1.80 13.75
N ILE A 61 9.86 2.38 14.94
CA ILE A 61 10.08 3.79 15.21
C ILE A 61 11.60 4.03 15.22
N LYS A 62 12.11 4.63 14.15
CA LYS A 62 13.47 5.19 14.12
C LYS A 62 13.48 6.60 14.68
N GLU A 63 14.61 7.01 15.22
CA GLU A 63 14.78 8.37 15.75
C GLU A 63 14.48 9.42 14.66
N GLY A 64 13.47 10.25 14.89
CA GLY A 64 13.02 11.28 13.95
C GLY A 64 12.02 10.83 12.88
N GLU A 65 11.61 9.56 12.85
CA GLU A 65 10.59 9.05 11.92
C GLU A 65 9.31 8.64 12.66
N LEU A 66 8.16 8.91 12.04
CA LEU A 66 6.88 8.43 12.55
C LEU A 66 6.70 6.94 12.18
N PRO A 67 6.12 6.11 13.06
CA PRO A 67 5.74 4.76 12.68
C PRO A 67 4.71 4.80 11.57
N TYR A 68 4.67 3.76 10.75
CA TYR A 68 3.64 3.54 9.75
C TYR A 68 3.43 2.05 9.54
N LEU A 69 2.20 1.68 9.17
CA LEU A 69 1.89 0.36 8.65
C LEU A 69 2.33 0.32 7.19
N LYS A 70 3.13 -0.68 6.81
CA LYS A 70 3.66 -0.83 5.46
C LYS A 70 3.04 -2.04 4.81
N TYR A 71 2.33 -1.82 3.72
CA TYR A 71 1.93 -2.88 2.79
C TYR A 71 2.92 -2.91 1.63
N LEU A 72 3.67 -4.00 1.50
CA LEU A 72 4.73 -4.19 0.52
C LEU A 72 4.22 -5.03 -0.65
N ILE A 73 4.44 -4.56 -1.87
CA ILE A 73 4.12 -5.26 -3.11
C ILE A 73 5.45 -5.41 -3.89
N SER A 74 5.82 -6.64 -4.26
CA SER A 74 7.03 -6.89 -5.03
C SER A 74 6.96 -8.23 -5.77
N TRP A 75 7.07 -8.18 -7.10
CA TRP A 75 7.00 -9.35 -7.99
C TRP A 75 8.27 -9.54 -8.82
N GLY A 76 9.45 -9.38 -8.19
CA GLY A 76 10.74 -9.63 -8.85
C GLY A 76 11.28 -8.47 -9.70
N GLY A 77 10.92 -7.23 -9.36
CA GLY A 77 11.35 -5.98 -10.00
C GLY A 77 11.37 -4.80 -9.00
N PRO A 78 11.13 -3.56 -9.45
CA PRO A 78 10.86 -2.42 -8.56
C PRO A 78 9.82 -2.80 -7.50
N SER A 79 10.04 -2.34 -6.27
CA SER A 79 9.12 -2.59 -5.15
C SER A 79 8.23 -1.38 -4.93
N GLU A 80 7.00 -1.64 -4.52
CA GLU A 80 6.01 -0.63 -4.20
C GLU A 80 5.62 -0.78 -2.74
N GLU A 81 5.56 0.33 -2.03
CA GLU A 81 5.09 0.37 -0.66
C GLU A 81 3.89 1.29 -0.56
N ILE A 82 2.82 0.84 0.09
CA ILE A 82 1.74 1.69 0.55
C ILE A 82 1.91 1.85 2.05
N ARG A 83 2.15 3.10 2.48
CA ARG A 83 2.45 3.45 3.87
C ARG A 83 1.26 4.16 4.48
N PHE A 84 0.72 3.59 5.55
CA PHE A 84 -0.39 4.17 6.31
C PHE A 84 0.13 4.73 7.62
N TYR A 85 0.07 6.06 7.76
CA TYR A 85 0.56 6.76 8.94
C TYR A 85 -0.55 6.92 9.97
N PRO A 86 -0.26 6.73 11.27
CA PRO A 86 -1.21 7.02 12.33
C PRO A 86 -1.65 8.50 12.32
N LYS A 87 -2.96 8.72 12.34
CA LYS A 87 -3.58 10.02 12.65
C LYS A 87 -3.62 10.24 14.16
N THR A 88 -3.97 9.19 14.90
CA THR A 88 -3.94 9.19 16.36
C THR A 88 -3.25 7.92 16.83
N PHE A 89 -2.46 8.07 17.89
CA PHE A 89 -1.73 6.97 18.48
C PHE A 89 -1.81 7.05 19.99
N ASN A 90 -2.36 6.00 20.61
CA ASN A 90 -2.43 5.87 22.05
C ASN A 90 -2.06 4.44 22.46
N MET A 91 -0.80 4.27 22.88
CA MET A 91 -0.29 2.99 23.39
C MET A 91 -0.99 2.51 24.66
N GLN A 92 -1.47 3.42 25.50
CA GLN A 92 -2.11 3.05 26.76
C GLN A 92 -3.46 2.36 26.54
N TYR A 93 -4.16 2.72 25.46
CA TYR A 93 -5.49 2.20 25.16
C TYR A 93 -5.54 1.31 23.90
N GLY A 94 -4.39 1.01 23.28
CA GLY A 94 -4.34 0.23 22.04
C GLY A 94 -4.98 0.92 20.82
N ILE A 95 -5.23 2.23 20.89
CA ILE A 95 -5.93 2.96 19.83
C ILE A 95 -4.92 3.49 18.82
N CYS A 96 -5.02 3.01 17.59
CA CYS A 96 -4.33 3.58 16.44
C CYS A 96 -5.35 3.79 15.31
N THR A 97 -5.57 5.04 14.89
CA THR A 97 -6.33 5.31 13.67
C THR A 97 -5.38 5.70 12.56
N LEU A 98 -5.58 5.15 11.37
CA LEU A 98 -4.78 5.48 10.20
C LEU A 98 -5.30 6.77 9.54
N GLY A 99 -4.40 7.55 8.96
CA GLY A 99 -4.71 8.86 8.39
C GLY A 99 -4.10 9.04 7.01
N LYS A 100 -2.88 9.60 6.99
CA LYS A 100 -2.15 9.88 5.75
C LYS A 100 -1.71 8.56 5.09
N ILE A 101 -1.79 8.54 3.76
CA ILE A 101 -1.38 7.41 2.94
C ILE A 101 -0.34 7.88 1.93
N GLU A 102 0.81 7.21 1.87
CA GLU A 102 1.82 7.46 0.83
C GLU A 102 2.03 6.22 -0.02
N PHE A 103 2.08 6.44 -1.34
CA PHE A 103 2.62 5.47 -2.29
C PHE A 103 4.10 5.73 -2.45
N VAL A 104 4.92 4.69 -2.39
CA VAL A 104 6.36 4.78 -2.59
C VAL A 104 6.77 3.79 -3.67
N TYR A 105 7.26 4.33 -4.79
CA TYR A 105 7.85 3.55 -5.86
C TYR A 105 9.36 3.47 -5.65
N LYS A 106 9.91 2.25 -5.64
CA LYS A 106 11.32 2.00 -5.33
C LYS A 106 11.96 1.14 -6.41
N ASP A 107 13.01 1.65 -7.03
CA ASP A 107 13.83 0.90 -7.96
C ASP A 107 15.29 0.99 -7.51
N TRP A 108 15.83 -0.11 -6.98
CA TRP A 108 17.18 -0.33 -6.43
C TRP A 108 17.89 0.87 -5.74
N PHE A 109 18.25 1.90 -6.50
CA PHE A 109 19.01 3.08 -6.06
C PHE A 109 18.20 4.39 -6.02
N ASP A 110 16.93 4.35 -6.38
CA ASP A 110 16.04 5.52 -6.42
C ASP A 110 14.67 5.20 -5.79
N ASN A 111 14.02 6.23 -5.26
CA ASN A 111 12.64 6.14 -4.81
C ASN A 111 11.92 7.47 -5.02
N ALA A 112 10.63 7.37 -5.30
CA ALA A 112 9.71 8.49 -5.34
C ALA A 112 8.55 8.20 -4.39
N ARG A 113 7.92 9.27 -3.90
CA ARG A 113 6.73 9.15 -3.04
C ARG A 113 5.64 10.14 -3.45
N ARG A 114 4.38 9.74 -3.29
CA ARG A 114 3.20 10.60 -3.49
C ARG A 114 2.23 10.41 -2.34
N ASP A 115 1.63 11.52 -1.91
CA ASP A 115 0.47 11.47 -1.02
C ASP A 115 -0.75 11.03 -1.84
N ILE A 116 -1.32 9.90 -1.48
CA ILE A 116 -2.48 9.28 -2.14
C ILE A 116 -3.68 9.20 -1.20
N THR A 117 -3.68 9.95 -0.09
CA THR A 117 -4.75 9.96 0.93
C THR A 117 -6.14 10.30 0.36
N HIS A 118 -6.17 10.90 -0.83
CA HIS A 118 -7.38 11.34 -1.52
C HIS A 118 -7.89 10.35 -2.58
N LEU A 119 -7.19 9.25 -2.84
CA LEU A 119 -7.63 8.24 -3.82
C LEU A 119 -8.56 7.22 -3.15
N ASP A 120 -9.69 6.93 -3.80
CA ASP A 120 -10.75 6.07 -3.22
C ASP A 120 -10.25 4.66 -2.90
N TRP A 121 -9.48 4.04 -3.80
CA TRP A 121 -8.90 2.71 -3.58
C TRP A 121 -7.91 2.70 -2.40
N ALA A 122 -7.19 3.80 -2.18
CA ALA A 122 -6.24 3.93 -1.07
C ALA A 122 -6.97 4.08 0.26
N VAL A 123 -8.05 4.87 0.26
CA VAL A 123 -8.96 5.01 1.40
C VAL A 123 -9.58 3.66 1.76
N TRP A 124 -10.05 2.90 0.76
CA TRP A 124 -10.58 1.56 0.96
C TRP A 124 -9.55 0.63 1.62
N LEU A 125 -8.31 0.60 1.12
CA LEU A 125 -7.24 -0.21 1.73
C LEU A 125 -6.95 0.18 3.17
N ARG A 126 -6.90 1.48 3.47
CA ARG A 126 -6.68 1.98 4.83
C ARG A 126 -7.76 1.47 5.76
N ASP A 127 -9.02 1.57 5.35
CA ASP A 127 -10.16 1.19 6.18
C ASP A 127 -10.19 -0.34 6.36
N TYR A 128 -9.94 -1.10 5.29
CA TYR A 128 -9.79 -2.56 5.34
C TYR A 128 -8.69 -2.99 6.33
N PHE A 129 -7.48 -2.43 6.24
CA PHE A 129 -6.38 -2.80 7.14
C PHE A 129 -6.59 -2.31 8.57
N GLN A 130 -7.26 -1.18 8.77
CA GLN A 130 -7.60 -0.73 10.12
C GLN A 130 -8.56 -1.70 10.83
N GLU A 131 -9.47 -2.32 10.09
CA GLU A 131 -10.43 -3.30 10.61
C GLU A 131 -9.80 -4.69 10.81
N THR A 132 -8.95 -5.12 9.87
CA THR A 132 -8.39 -6.49 9.84
C THR A 132 -7.05 -6.64 10.55
N PHE A 133 -6.30 -5.54 10.73
CA PHE A 133 -4.97 -5.54 11.34
C PHE A 133 -4.86 -4.53 12.50
N PRO A 134 -5.61 -4.74 13.61
CA PRO A 134 -5.61 -3.83 14.73
C PRO A 134 -4.26 -3.82 15.45
N PHE A 135 -3.88 -2.62 15.92
CA PHE A 135 -2.58 -2.35 16.54
C PHE A 135 -2.29 -3.19 17.81
N GLU A 136 -3.32 -3.73 18.46
CA GLU A 136 -3.20 -4.59 19.64
C GLU A 136 -2.37 -5.87 19.38
N THR A 137 -2.25 -6.29 18.13
CA THR A 137 -1.53 -7.52 17.73
C THR A 137 0.00 -7.43 17.81
N LEU A 138 0.58 -6.23 18.03
CA LEU A 138 2.03 -6.03 18.12
C LEU A 138 2.65 -6.37 19.49
N TYR A 139 1.83 -6.52 20.54
CA TYR A 139 2.33 -6.67 21.93
C TYR A 139 1.86 -7.97 22.61
N THR A 140 1.22 -8.87 21.87
CA THR A 140 0.87 -10.21 22.35
C THR A 140 1.79 -11.25 21.72
N ASN A 141 3.03 -11.35 22.22
CA ASN A 141 3.89 -12.54 22.13
C ASN A 141 4.72 -12.65 23.39
#